data_AF-X1N0Q9-F1
#
_entry.id   AF-X1N0Q9-F1
#
_cell.length_a   1.000
_cell.length_b   1.000
_cell.length_c   1.000
_cell.angle_alpha   90.00
_cell.angle_beta   90.00
_cell.angle_gamma   90.00
#
_symmetry.space_group_name_H-M   'P 1'
#
loop_
_entity.id
_entity.type
_entity.pdbx_description
1 polymer ?
#
loop_
_entity_poly.entity_id
_entity_poly.type
_entity_poly.pdbx_seq_one_letter_code
_entity_poly.pdbx_strand_id
1 'polypeptide(L)'
;MNIYVLVASILILGFVLGRVLRKLRLTEVLAYILAGIIIGRVLNFSAPEQFSVIITGTTLALVAYIIGLSFSFAFLKRMGKQMVIILIVQVVMTFIATGGFVYLLTRDLPLSIILASLAPATAPAGTIAVLRDLRAKGTLTDITMALV
;
A
#
# COMPACT_ATOMS: atom_id res chain seq x y z
N MET A 1 7.52 -25.32 -12.33
CA MET A 1 6.18 -24.98 -12.86
C MET A 1 6.34 -23.91 -13.91
N ASN A 2 5.64 -24.04 -15.03
CA ASN A 2 5.72 -23.07 -16.12
C ASN A 2 5.20 -21.70 -15.66
N ILE A 3 5.77 -20.60 -16.17
CA ILE A 3 5.42 -19.23 -15.75
C ILE A 3 3.92 -18.96 -15.91
N TYR A 4 3.28 -19.54 -16.93
CA TYR A 4 1.84 -19.43 -17.16
C TYR A 4 1.02 -20.01 -16.01
N VAL A 5 1.46 -21.13 -15.42
CA VAL A 5 0.75 -21.77 -14.31
C VAL A 5 0.95 -20.97 -13.02
N LEU A 6 2.12 -20.36 -12.83
CA LEU A 6 2.37 -19.44 -11.72
C LEU A 6 1.46 -18.20 -11.82
N VAL A 7 1.36 -17.58 -12.99
CA VAL A 7 0.47 -16.43 -13.20
C VAL A 7 -0.98 -16.83 -12.99
N ALA A 8 -1.41 -17.96 -13.54
CA ALA A 8 -2.76 -18.47 -13.36
C ALA A 8 -3.07 -18.73 -11.87
N SER A 9 -2.14 -19.32 -11.12
CA SER A 9 -2.35 -19.58 -9.69
C SER A 9 -2.40 -18.29 -8.87
N ILE A 10 -1.54 -17.31 -9.14
CA ILE A 10 -1.59 -15.99 -8.50
C ILE A 10 -2.95 -15.32 -8.74
N LEU A 11 -3.44 -15.31 -9.99
CA LEU A 11 -4.71 -14.68 -10.34
C LEU A 11 -5.90 -15.41 -9.71
N ILE A 12 -5.94 -16.74 -9.79
CA ILE A 12 -7.04 -17.54 -9.24
C ILE A 12 -7.06 -17.46 -7.72
N LEU A 13 -5.93 -17.67 -7.04
CA LEU A 13 -5.87 -17.63 -5.58
C LEU A 13 -6.14 -16.22 -5.06
N GLY A 14 -5.56 -15.19 -5.68
CA GLY A 14 -5.84 -13.80 -5.35
C GLY A 14 -7.33 -13.46 -5.50
N PHE A 15 -7.98 -13.90 -6.58
CA PHE A 15 -9.40 -13.67 -6.80
C PHE A 15 -10.29 -14.44 -5.80
N VAL A 16 -10.05 -15.74 -5.61
CA VAL A 16 -10.84 -16.59 -4.73
C VAL A 16 -10.71 -16.12 -3.28
N LEU A 17 -9.48 -15.97 -2.78
CA LEU A 17 -9.25 -15.50 -1.42
C LEU A 17 -9.76 -14.06 -1.25
N GLY A 18 -9.59 -13.19 -2.25
CA GLY A 18 -10.12 -11.83 -2.24
C GLY A 18 -11.64 -11.83 -2.05
N ARG A 19 -12.37 -12.63 -2.83
CA ARG A 19 -13.82 -12.80 -2.70
C ARG A 19 -14.23 -13.35 -1.33
N VAL A 20 -13.50 -14.32 -0.79
CA VAL A 20 -13.79 -14.93 0.52
C VAL A 20 -13.57 -13.91 1.64
N LEU A 21 -12.42 -13.24 1.68
CA LEU A 21 -12.10 -12.25 2.72
C LEU A 21 -13.00 -11.02 2.63
N ARG A 22 -13.38 -10.59 1.42
CA ARG A 22 -14.36 -9.53 1.23
C ARG A 22 -15.72 -9.88 1.85
N LYS A 23 -16.19 -11.14 1.74
CA LYS A 23 -17.42 -11.59 2.43
C LYS A 23 -17.31 -11.55 3.94
N LEU A 24 -16.10 -11.76 4.48
CA LEU A 24 -15.79 -11.66 5.91
C LEU A 24 -15.54 -10.21 6.38
N ARG A 25 -15.75 -9.21 5.51
CA ARG A 25 -15.47 -7.79 5.77
C ARG A 25 -13.99 -7.49 6.07
N LEU A 26 -13.08 -8.32 5.55
CA LEU A 26 -11.64 -8.12 5.61
C LEU A 26 -11.13 -7.45 4.32
N THR A 27 -9.99 -6.76 4.41
CA THR A 27 -9.38 -6.10 3.26
C THR A 27 -8.81 -7.11 2.28
N GLU A 28 -8.89 -6.80 0.98
CA GLU A 28 -8.38 -7.71 -0.06
C GLU A 28 -6.85 -7.82 -0.04
N VAL A 29 -6.16 -6.83 0.50
CA VAL A 29 -4.71 -6.86 0.68
C VAL A 29 -4.29 -8.07 1.52
N LEU A 30 -5.04 -8.40 2.56
CA LEU A 30 -4.79 -9.61 3.37
C LEU A 30 -4.92 -10.88 2.54
N ALA A 31 -5.89 -10.93 1.62
CA ALA A 31 -6.06 -12.09 0.73
C ALA A 31 -4.88 -12.26 -0.21
N TYR A 32 -4.34 -11.17 -0.75
CA TYR A 32 -3.18 -11.21 -1.64
C TYR A 32 -1.91 -11.66 -0.90
N ILE A 33 -1.72 -11.21 0.35
CA ILE A 33 -0.61 -11.67 1.20
C ILE A 33 -0.74 -13.17 1.48
N LEU A 34 -1.93 -13.63 1.86
CA LEU A 34 -2.19 -15.06 2.11
C LEU A 34 -1.99 -15.91 0.85
N ALA A 35 -2.46 -15.43 -0.31
CA ALA A 35 -2.22 -16.09 -1.59
C ALA A 35 -0.72 -16.24 -1.86
N GLY A 36 0.06 -15.18 -1.64
CA GLY A 36 1.52 -15.21 -1.78
C GLY A 36 2.19 -16.21 -0.84
N ILE A 37 1.77 -16.28 0.42
CA ILE A 37 2.29 -17.24 1.39
C ILE A 37 1.98 -18.68 0.97
N ILE A 38 0.76 -18.95 0.50
CA ILE A 38 0.35 -20.28 0.03
C ILE A 38 1.19 -20.68 -1.19
N ILE A 39 1.31 -19.81 -2.19
CA ILE A 39 2.09 -20.11 -3.40
C ILE A 39 3.57 -20.29 -3.08
N GLY A 40 4.15 -19.38 -2.29
CA GLY A 40 5.56 -19.39 -1.97
C GLY A 40 5.96 -20.52 -1.03
N ARG A 41 5.25 -20.71 0.09
CA ARG A 41 5.67 -21.59 1.18
C ARG A 41 4.98 -22.95 1.20
N VAL A 42 3.74 -23.05 0.71
CA VAL A 42 3.00 -24.33 0.68
C VAL A 42 3.25 -25.05 -0.65
N LEU A 43 3.15 -24.32 -1.77
CA LEU A 43 3.39 -24.90 -3.10
C LEU A 43 4.87 -24.87 -3.51
N ASN A 44 5.75 -24.25 -2.70
CA ASN A 44 7.19 -24.09 -2.96
C ASN A 44 7.51 -23.51 -4.35
N PHE A 45 6.68 -22.56 -4.80
CA PHE A 45 6.91 -21.88 -6.07
C PHE A 45 7.39 -20.45 -5.87
N SER A 46 8.57 -20.17 -6.43
CA SER A 46 9.12 -18.83 -6.57
C SER A 46 8.98 -18.34 -8.01
N ALA A 47 8.65 -17.05 -8.15
CA ALA A 47 8.80 -16.38 -9.43
C ALA A 47 10.28 -16.22 -9.76
N PRO A 48 10.68 -16.26 -11.05
CA PRO A 48 12.00 -15.80 -11.47
C PRO A 48 12.21 -14.34 -11.01
N GLU A 49 13.41 -13.99 -10.54
CA GLU A 49 13.68 -12.64 -10.02
C GLU A 49 13.30 -11.55 -11.03
N GLN A 50 13.65 -11.73 -12.30
CA GLN A 50 13.32 -10.81 -13.39
C GLN A 50 11.81 -10.58 -13.52
N PHE A 51 11.00 -11.64 -13.35
CA PHE A 51 9.54 -11.52 -13.37
C PHE A 51 9.04 -10.67 -12.19
N SER A 52 9.59 -10.91 -10.99
CA SER A 52 9.18 -10.16 -9.79
C SER A 52 9.53 -8.67 -9.89
N VAL A 53 10.70 -8.33 -10.45
CA VAL A 53 11.15 -6.95 -10.64
C VAL A 53 10.27 -6.23 -11.66
N ILE A 54 10.00 -6.86 -12.81
CA ILE A 54 9.17 -6.27 -13.87
C ILE A 54 7.75 -6.04 -13.36
N ILE A 55 7.11 -7.06 -12.77
CA ILE A 55 5.73 -6.95 -12.28
C ILE A 55 5.61 -5.91 -11.18
N THR A 56 6.53 -5.89 -10.21
CA THR A 56 6.49 -4.90 -9.11
C THR A 56 6.67 -3.48 -9.65
N GLY A 57 7.65 -3.28 -10.54
CA GLY A 57 7.92 -1.99 -11.17
C GLY A 57 6.74 -1.49 -12.00
N THR A 58 6.18 -2.33 -12.88
CA THR A 58 5.02 -1.98 -13.71
C THR A 58 3.79 -1.71 -12.84
N THR A 59 3.55 -2.49 -11.79
CA THR A 59 2.42 -2.29 -10.88
C THR A 59 2.55 -0.96 -10.14
N LEU A 60 3.72 -0.65 -9.58
CA LEU A 60 3.97 0.62 -8.90
C LEU A 60 3.81 1.82 -9.84
N ALA A 61 4.31 1.71 -11.09
CA ALA A 61 4.16 2.76 -12.09
C ALA A 61 2.68 3.02 -12.44
N LEU A 62 1.89 1.96 -12.63
CA LEU A 62 0.46 2.07 -12.91
C LEU A 62 -0.32 2.64 -11.72
N VAL A 63 -0.01 2.20 -10.49
CA VAL A 63 -0.63 2.73 -9.27
C VAL A 63 -0.31 4.22 -9.11
N ALA A 64 0.96 4.61 -9.28
CA ALA A 64 1.37 6.01 -9.24
C ALA A 64 0.66 6.85 -10.32
N TYR A 65 0.49 6.30 -11.53
CA TYR A 65 -0.24 6.97 -12.61
C TYR A 65 -1.72 7.16 -12.27
N ILE A 66 -2.41 6.11 -11.81
CA ILE A 66 -3.84 6.17 -11.45
C ILE A 66 -4.07 7.16 -10.30
N ILE A 67 -3.22 7.12 -9.27
CA ILE A 67 -3.28 8.07 -8.15
C ILE A 67 -3.00 9.49 -8.66
N GLY A 68 -1.99 9.67 -9.53
CA GLY A 68 -1.67 10.96 -10.15
C GLY A 68 -2.85 11.58 -10.91
N LEU A 69 -3.63 10.77 -11.63
CA LEU A 69 -4.83 11.23 -12.34
C LEU A 69 -5.96 11.72 -11.43
N SER A 70 -5.97 11.33 -10.15
CA SER A 70 -6.99 11.77 -9.19
C SER A 70 -6.80 13.22 -8.72
N PHE A 71 -5.60 13.79 -8.92
CA PHE A 71 -5.28 15.16 -8.56
C PHE A 71 -5.60 16.12 -9.71
N SER A 72 -6.67 16.91 -9.58
CA SER A 72 -6.95 18.00 -10.52
C SER A 72 -6.10 19.24 -10.21
N PHE A 73 -5.75 20.01 -11.25
CA PHE A 73 -5.00 21.25 -11.07
C PHE A 73 -5.73 22.26 -10.17
N ALA A 74 -7.07 22.31 -10.25
CA ALA A 74 -7.91 23.14 -9.38
C ALA A 74 -7.86 22.69 -7.92
N PHE A 75 -7.89 21.37 -7.67
CA PHE A 75 -7.75 20.79 -6.33
C PHE A 75 -6.38 21.12 -5.72
N LEU A 76 -5.30 20.94 -6.50
CA LEU A 76 -3.95 21.23 -6.05
C LEU A 76 -3.74 22.73 -5.77
N LYS A 77 -4.33 23.61 -6.58
CA LYS A 77 -4.25 25.06 -6.34
C LYS A 77 -4.99 25.49 -5.07
N ARG A 78 -6.15 24.87 -4.78
CA ARG A 78 -6.97 25.21 -3.61
C ARG A 78 -6.40 24.65 -2.30
N MET A 79 -5.91 23.42 -2.33
CA MET A 79 -5.58 22.66 -1.12
C MET A 79 -4.10 22.26 -1.03
N GLY A 80 -3.30 22.48 -2.08
CA GLY A 80 -1.93 21.98 -2.19
C GLY A 80 -0.99 22.49 -1.10
N LYS A 81 -1.07 23.77 -0.71
CA LYS A 81 -0.20 24.30 0.36
C LYS A 81 -0.45 23.59 1.70
N GLN A 82 -1.72 23.38 2.06
CA GLN A 82 -2.07 22.66 3.29
C GLN A 82 -1.66 21.19 3.20
N MET A 83 -1.92 20.53 2.06
CA MET A 83 -1.52 19.14 1.83
C MET A 83 -0.02 18.93 1.95
N VAL A 84 0.79 19.78 1.30
CA VAL A 84 2.26 19.67 1.34
C VAL A 84 2.79 19.82 2.77
N ILE A 85 2.25 20.76 3.55
CA ILE A 85 2.64 20.93 4.95
C ILE A 85 2.32 19.66 5.75
N ILE A 86 1.10 19.13 5.61
CA ILE A 86 0.68 17.92 6.33
C ILE A 86 1.56 16.73 5.93
N LEU A 87 1.82 16.53 4.63
CA LEU A 87 2.67 15.47 4.11
C LEU A 87 4.09 15.54 4.67
N ILE A 88 4.72 16.72 4.63
CA ILE A 88 6.09 16.88 5.15
C ILE A 88 6.13 16.58 6.65
N VAL A 89 5.19 17.13 7.42
CA VAL A 89 5.12 16.90 8.86
C VAL A 89 4.87 15.42 9.15
N GLN A 90 3.93 14.79 8.45
CA GLN A 90 3.61 13.37 8.61
C GLN A 90 4.82 12.48 8.30
N VAL A 91 5.48 12.69 7.16
CA VAL A 91 6.65 11.90 6.75
C VAL A 91 7.79 12.04 7.77
N VAL A 92 8.12 13.28 8.17
CA VAL A 92 9.21 13.53 9.12
C VAL A 92 8.89 12.96 10.49
N MET A 93 7.69 13.19 11.01
CA MET A 93 7.27 12.68 12.32
C MET A 93 7.22 11.15 12.35
N THR A 94 6.64 10.51 11.32
CA THR A 94 6.58 9.05 11.23
C THR A 94 7.98 8.44 11.08
N PHE A 95 8.86 9.07 10.31
CA PHE A 95 10.25 8.63 10.18
C PHE A 95 11.00 8.70 11.52
N ILE A 96 10.96 9.84 12.20
CA ILE A 96 11.67 10.03 13.49
C ILE A 96 11.09 9.10 14.56
N ALA A 97 9.76 9.02 14.67
CA ALA A 97 9.11 8.19 15.68
C ALA A 97 9.42 6.70 15.46
N THR A 98 9.27 6.21 14.23
CA THR A 98 9.53 4.80 13.91
C THR A 98 11.01 4.48 14.03
N GLY A 99 11.89 5.32 13.48
CA GLY A 99 13.34 5.13 13.54
C GLY A 99 13.86 5.16 14.97
N GLY A 100 13.40 6.10 15.78
CA GLY A 100 13.75 6.19 17.19
C GLY A 100 13.28 4.97 17.99
N PHE A 101 12.05 4.52 17.76
CA PHE A 101 11.50 3.33 18.43
C PHE A 101 12.25 2.05 18.04
N VAL A 102 12.47 1.83 16.74
CA VAL A 102 13.20 0.66 16.24
C VAL A 102 14.64 0.68 16.78
N TYR A 103 15.32 1.82 16.73
CA TYR A 103 16.69 1.94 17.23
C TYR A 103 16.78 1.67 18.73
N LEU A 104 15.83 2.16 19.53
CA LEU A 104 15.81 1.92 20.96
C LEU A 104 15.71 0.42 21.29
N LEU A 105 14.94 -0.33 20.49
CA LEU A 105 14.70 -1.76 20.69
C LEU A 105 15.82 -2.64 20.13
N THR A 106 16.32 -2.34 18.93
CA THR A 106 17.28 -3.21 18.21
C THR A 106 18.73 -2.76 18.36
N ARG A 107 18.97 -1.47 18.66
CA ARG A 107 20.28 -0.80 18.61
C ARG A 107 20.98 -0.85 17.24
N ASP A 108 20.26 -1.25 16.19
CA ASP A 108 20.77 -1.37 14.83
C ASP A 108 20.36 -0.15 14.00
N LEU A 109 21.31 0.76 13.77
CA LEU A 109 21.05 2.01 13.05
C LEU A 109 20.66 1.78 11.58
N PRO A 110 21.37 0.95 10.78
CA PRO A 110 20.94 0.59 9.43
C PRO A 110 19.50 0.06 9.36
N LEU A 111 19.14 -0.90 10.21
CA LEU A 111 17.79 -1.47 10.22
C LEU A 111 16.74 -0.40 10.57
N SER A 112 17.05 0.44 11.54
CA SER A 112 16.16 1.52 11.99
C SER A 112 15.85 2.50 10.87
N ILE A 113 16.87 2.91 10.10
CA ILE A 113 16.71 3.84 8.98
C ILE A 113 15.90 3.20 7.86
N ILE A 114 16.16 1.93 7.53
CA ILE A 114 15.42 1.19 6.50
C ILE A 114 13.94 1.12 6.87
N LEU A 115 13.62 0.65 8.09
CA LEU A 115 12.22 0.55 8.54
C LEU A 115 11.54 1.91 8.68
N ALA A 116 12.26 2.93 9.17
CA ALA A 116 11.75 4.29 9.26
C ALA A 116 11.42 4.90 7.89
N SER A 117 12.19 4.59 6.84
CA SER A 117 11.93 5.09 5.49
C SER A 117 10.72 4.44 4.80
N LEU A 118 10.39 3.20 5.19
CA LEU A 118 9.22 2.49 4.69
C LEU A 118 7.92 2.89 5.40
N ALA A 119 8.00 3.30 6.67
CA ALA A 119 6.84 3.53 7.53
C ALA A 119 5.86 4.64 7.08
N PRO A 120 6.29 5.77 6.47
CA PRO A 120 5.37 6.84 6.06
C PRO A 120 4.43 6.46 4.91
N ALA A 121 4.70 5.38 4.17
CA ALA A 121 3.89 4.97 3.05
C ALA A 121 2.50 4.49 3.51
N THR A 122 1.47 5.30 3.27
CA THR A 122 0.07 4.96 3.56
C THR A 122 -0.65 4.46 2.31
N ALA A 123 -1.70 3.66 2.50
CA ALA A 123 -2.51 3.11 1.42
C ALA A 123 -3.96 3.63 1.50
N PRO A 124 -4.51 4.25 0.44
CA PRO A 124 -5.83 4.87 0.46
C PRO A 124 -7.00 3.88 0.53
N ALA A 125 -6.82 2.67 0.01
CA ALA A 125 -7.92 1.77 -0.33
C ALA A 125 -8.83 1.44 0.87
N GLY A 126 -8.24 1.11 2.03
CA GLY A 126 -9.02 0.78 3.24
C GLY A 126 -9.77 1.98 3.79
N THR A 127 -9.08 3.13 3.89
CA THR A 127 -9.63 4.36 4.47
C THR A 127 -10.75 4.93 3.60
N ILE A 128 -10.57 4.96 2.27
CA ILE A 128 -11.60 5.45 1.34
C ILE A 128 -12.85 4.56 1.39
N ALA A 129 -12.70 3.24 1.49
CA ALA A 129 -13.84 2.32 1.60
C ALA A 129 -14.71 2.63 2.82
N VAL A 130 -14.09 2.80 3.99
CA VAL A 130 -14.79 3.13 5.23
C VAL A 130 -15.44 4.52 5.19
N LEU A 131 -14.74 5.53 4.68
CA LEU A 131 -15.29 6.89 4.55
C LEU A 131 -16.52 6.92 3.64
N ARG A 132 -16.51 6.12 2.55
CA ARG A 132 -17.65 5.99 1.64
C ARG A 132 -18.81 5.24 2.28
N ASP A 133 -18.54 4.15 3.00
CA ASP A 133 -19.56 3.37 3.73
C ASP A 133 -20.27 4.22 4.79
N LEU A 134 -19.53 5.07 5.49
CA LEU A 134 -20.06 6.03 6.47
C LEU A 134 -20.70 7.27 5.83
N ARG A 135 -20.62 7.42 4.50
CA ARG A 135 -21.04 8.62 3.76
C ARG A 135 -20.45 9.91 4.34
N ALA A 136 -19.21 9.84 4.82
CA ALA A 136 -18.50 10.97 5.41
C ALA A 136 -18.29 12.08 4.37
N LYS A 137 -18.45 13.34 4.80
CA LYS A 137 -18.30 14.52 3.95
C LYS A 137 -17.66 15.67 4.73
N GLY A 138 -16.93 16.53 4.01
CA GLY A 138 -16.37 17.76 4.54
C GLY A 138 -14.86 17.85 4.31
N THR A 139 -14.29 19.01 4.64
CA THR A 139 -12.89 19.36 4.37
C THR A 139 -11.91 18.34 4.92
N LEU A 140 -12.16 17.79 6.11
CA LEU A 140 -11.30 16.77 6.70
C LEU A 140 -11.33 15.47 5.90
N THR A 141 -12.51 15.04 5.42
CA THR A 141 -12.67 13.85 4.57
C THR A 141 -11.93 14.04 3.24
N ASP A 142 -12.04 15.21 2.61
CA ASP A 142 -11.36 15.52 1.36
C ASP A 142 -9.83 15.52 1.53
N ILE A 143 -9.34 16.08 2.64
CA ILE A 143 -7.91 16.05 3.00
C ILE A 143 -7.44 14.62 3.24
N THR A 144 -8.18 13.82 4.01
CA THR A 144 -7.82 12.42 4.29
C THR A 144 -7.85 11.56 3.02
N MET A 145 -8.82 11.73 2.13
CA MET A 145 -8.83 10.99 0.86
C MET A 145 -7.66 11.34 -0.06
N ALA A 146 -7.10 12.55 0.06
CA ALA A 146 -6.00 13.01 -0.78
C ALA A 146 -4.61 12.75 -0.19
N LEU A 147 -4.50 12.58 1.14
CA LEU A 147 -3.24 12.33 1.83
C LEU A 147 -2.91 10.86 2.03
N VAL A 148 -3.94 10.00 2.17
CA VAL A 148 -3.77 8.59 2.54
C VAL A 148 -3.41 7.74 1.34
#